data_AF-A0A349HD71-F1
#
_entry.id   AF-A0A349HD71-F1
#
_cell.length_a   1.000
_cell.length_b   1.000
_cell.length_c   1.000
_cell.angle_alpha   90.00
_cell.angle_beta   90.00
_cell.angle_gamma   90.00
#
_symmetry.space_group_name_H-M   'P 1'
#
loop_
_entity.id
_entity.type
_entity.pdbx_description
1 polymer ?
#
loop_
_entity_poly.entity_id
_entity_poly.type
_entity_poly.pdbx_seq_one_letter_code
_entity_poly.pdbx_strand_id
1 'polypeptide(L)'
;MLVLFYRAGGLEEVMPPVVLAGEALQLARGEGGQTPAGLEIRKSGAQGLSSVQGSARMVRASIYHRVSWQVDGLESGHKLRLIWSTLAEPDTVREVLLPVVGAASGTFDLATQPSWRGRIAVIGLVIQGSLARPLVVRRLELVPKMLGVAELARMALTEWTAFEDWSQRSINFTAGAPLDALFPPVLIVALWVGFSMVFLALFGQTPRALGAWKSYAALFLLGWLVLDVRWQWDLSQRLVKTETLFAGKTGDERTLAGAEGEFYQFLLEVRRRLPREPVRRLFIVSTTPGGYWAGRARYHLLPHNGYMGFLQPPAVGTARPGDYVLILSPLPGVRYDRERRLLMWAGGGQLPAERLYAAELGAVLRVLGE
;
A
#
# COMPACT_ATOMS: atom_id res chain seq x y z
N MET A 1 0.03 22.70 -22.15
CA MET A 1 -0.07 23.56 -20.96
C MET A 1 0.49 22.87 -19.72
N LEU A 2 -0.02 21.71 -19.30
CA LEU A 2 0.54 20.95 -18.15
C LEU A 2 2.05 20.68 -18.28
N VAL A 3 2.52 20.32 -19.48
CA VAL A 3 3.96 20.16 -19.75
C VAL A 3 4.75 21.44 -19.45
N LEU A 4 4.23 22.61 -19.82
CA LEU A 4 4.87 23.91 -19.54
C LEU A 4 4.83 24.24 -18.04
N PHE A 5 3.69 23.99 -17.39
CA PHE A 5 3.53 24.16 -15.94
C PHE A 5 4.56 23.33 -15.17
N TYR A 6 4.68 22.03 -15.49
CA TYR A 6 5.66 21.15 -14.86
C TYR A 6 7.11 21.56 -15.17
N ARG A 7 7.38 22.06 -16.39
CA ARG A 7 8.69 22.59 -16.76
C ARG A 7 9.05 23.91 -16.06
N ALA A 8 8.05 24.69 -15.64
CA ALA A 8 8.21 25.98 -14.97
C ALA A 8 8.32 25.85 -13.43
N GLY A 9 8.42 24.62 -12.89
CA GLY A 9 8.56 24.37 -11.45
C GLY A 9 7.32 23.75 -10.79
N GLY A 10 6.17 23.73 -11.48
CA GLY A 10 4.92 23.17 -10.94
C GLY A 10 4.99 21.68 -10.61
N LEU A 11 6.00 20.95 -11.11
CA LEU A 11 6.22 19.55 -10.74
C LEU A 11 6.58 19.41 -9.25
N GLU A 12 7.38 20.33 -8.71
CA GLU A 12 7.78 20.29 -7.29
C GLU A 12 6.62 20.68 -6.36
N GLU A 13 5.65 21.45 -6.86
CA GLU A 13 4.42 21.77 -6.12
C GLU A 13 3.48 20.57 -6.02
N VAL A 14 3.31 19.82 -7.12
CA VAL A 14 2.41 18.66 -7.18
C VAL A 14 3.07 17.41 -6.60
N MET A 15 4.40 17.29 -6.72
CA MET A 15 5.21 16.16 -6.26
C MET A 15 6.41 16.68 -5.45
N PRO A 16 6.19 17.19 -4.23
CA PRO A 16 7.27 17.73 -3.41
C PRO A 16 8.26 16.64 -2.97
N PRO A 17 9.48 17.02 -2.56
CA PRO A 17 10.42 16.08 -1.96
C PRO A 17 9.80 15.31 -0.79
N VAL A 18 10.05 14.01 -0.75
CA VAL A 18 9.60 13.17 0.37
C VAL A 18 10.71 13.14 1.40
N VAL A 19 10.48 13.84 2.50
CA VAL A 19 11.44 13.98 3.61
C VAL A 19 11.08 13.01 4.73
N LEU A 20 11.98 12.09 5.02
CA LEU A 20 11.97 11.24 6.20
C LEU A 20 12.97 11.80 7.20
N ALA A 21 12.49 12.69 8.05
CA ALA A 21 13.22 13.14 9.22
C ALA A 21 13.38 11.99 10.22
N GLY A 22 14.31 12.13 11.17
CA GLY A 22 14.57 11.11 12.20
C GLY A 22 13.31 10.62 12.93
N GLU A 23 12.30 11.48 13.09
CA GLU A 23 11.01 11.12 13.71
C GLU A 23 10.15 10.16 12.90
N ALA A 24 10.25 10.21 11.57
CA ALA A 24 9.52 9.34 10.65
C ALA A 24 10.25 8.02 10.40
N LEU A 25 11.47 7.87 10.95
CA LEU A 25 12.29 6.68 10.83
C LEU A 25 12.13 5.80 12.07
N GLN A 26 12.16 4.49 11.83
CA GLN A 26 12.11 3.46 12.86
C GLN A 26 13.36 2.60 12.77
N LEU A 27 13.91 2.26 13.93
CA LEU A 27 15.05 1.35 14.03
C LEU A 27 14.56 -0.09 13.89
N ALA A 28 14.93 -0.74 12.79
CA ALA A 28 14.60 -2.14 12.51
C ALA A 28 15.64 -3.11 13.11
N ARG A 29 16.92 -2.69 13.16
CA ARG A 29 18.01 -3.45 13.78
C ARG A 29 19.01 -2.52 14.45
N GLY A 30 19.49 -2.91 15.63
CA GLY A 30 20.39 -2.14 16.49
C GLY A 30 19.73 -1.75 17.81
N GLU A 31 20.47 -1.04 18.67
CA GLU A 31 19.94 -0.43 19.89
C GLU A 31 20.08 1.09 19.79
N GLY A 32 19.00 1.81 20.08
CA GLY A 32 18.91 3.24 19.83
C GLY A 32 17.54 3.79 20.17
N GLY A 33 17.30 5.05 19.83
CA GLY A 33 16.05 5.72 20.14
C GLY A 33 15.93 7.06 19.43
N GLN A 34 14.73 7.62 19.47
CA GLN A 34 14.49 8.95 18.95
C GLN A 34 15.08 10.01 19.86
N THR A 35 15.68 11.04 19.26
CA THR A 35 16.24 12.21 19.94
C THR A 35 15.78 13.48 19.21
N PRO A 36 15.87 14.67 19.84
CA PRO A 36 15.58 15.94 19.15
C PRO A 36 16.44 16.19 17.90
N ALA A 37 17.61 15.55 17.81
CA ALA A 37 18.51 15.68 16.67
C ALA A 37 18.18 14.72 15.52
N GLY A 38 17.42 13.66 15.78
CA GLY A 38 17.09 12.60 14.82
C GLY A 38 17.04 11.21 15.46
N LEU A 39 17.10 10.17 14.65
CA LEU A 39 17.13 8.79 15.13
C LEU A 39 18.57 8.40 15.50
N GLU A 40 18.83 8.24 16.79
CA GLU A 40 20.14 7.86 17.31
C GLU A 40 20.30 6.34 17.36
N ILE A 41 21.44 5.86 16.87
CA ILE A 41 21.86 4.46 16.90
C ILE A 41 23.08 4.38 17.80
N ARG A 42 22.91 3.80 19.00
CA ARG A 42 23.97 3.71 20.02
C ARG A 42 24.81 2.44 19.86
N LYS A 43 24.20 1.36 19.35
CA LYS A 43 24.87 0.07 19.19
C LYS A 43 24.36 -0.65 17.96
N SER A 44 25.30 -1.23 17.21
CA SER A 44 24.95 -2.09 16.07
C SER A 44 24.31 -3.39 16.52
N GLY A 45 23.42 -3.92 15.70
CA GLY A 45 22.84 -5.25 15.89
C GLY A 45 23.83 -6.37 15.57
N ALA A 46 23.32 -7.60 15.45
CA ALA A 46 24.12 -8.76 15.08
C ALA A 46 24.96 -8.48 13.81
N GLN A 47 26.21 -8.95 13.80
CA GLN A 47 27.18 -8.76 12.71
C GLN A 47 27.54 -7.30 12.40
N GLY A 48 27.33 -6.37 13.35
CA GLY A 48 27.67 -4.96 13.17
C GLY A 48 26.72 -4.23 12.22
N LEU A 49 25.50 -4.73 12.06
CA LEU A 49 24.47 -4.16 11.17
C LEU A 49 23.46 -3.33 11.97
N SER A 50 23.25 -2.11 11.52
CA SER A 50 22.17 -1.24 11.97
C SER A 50 21.26 -0.92 10.79
N SER A 51 19.95 -0.95 10.99
CA SER A 51 18.98 -0.67 9.92
C SER A 51 17.90 0.27 10.42
N VAL A 52 17.69 1.35 9.67
CA VAL A 52 16.63 2.32 9.88
C VAL A 52 15.74 2.36 8.65
N GLN A 53 14.43 2.47 8.85
CA GLN A 53 13.47 2.44 7.75
C GLN A 53 12.29 3.35 8.03
N GLY A 54 11.67 3.84 6.96
CA GLY A 54 10.46 4.66 7.01
C GLY A 54 9.55 4.36 5.82
N SER A 55 8.31 4.84 5.91
CA SER A 55 7.37 4.74 4.79
C SER A 55 7.71 5.76 3.72
N ALA A 56 7.93 5.31 2.50
CA ALA A 56 8.16 6.20 1.36
C ALA A 56 6.85 6.74 0.74
N ARG A 57 5.71 6.61 1.45
CA ARG A 57 4.39 7.08 0.99
C ARG A 57 4.01 6.64 -0.43
N MET A 58 4.46 5.47 -0.87
CA MET A 58 4.14 4.91 -2.20
C MET A 58 4.61 5.77 -3.39
N VAL A 59 5.71 6.51 -3.24
CA VAL A 59 6.26 7.37 -4.32
C VAL A 59 6.60 6.57 -5.58
N ARG A 60 6.50 7.26 -6.73
CA ARG A 60 6.84 6.69 -8.04
C ARG A 60 8.34 6.82 -8.30
N ALA A 61 9.01 5.68 -8.44
CA ALA A 61 10.44 5.62 -8.75
C ALA A 61 10.81 6.38 -10.04
N SER A 62 9.89 6.46 -11.00
CA SER A 62 10.08 7.18 -12.27
C SER A 62 10.04 8.71 -12.17
N ILE A 63 9.70 9.27 -11.00
CA ILE A 63 9.69 10.72 -10.76
C ILE A 63 10.83 11.05 -9.78
N TYR A 64 10.95 10.26 -8.72
CA TYR A 64 11.94 10.44 -7.67
C TYR A 64 13.21 9.65 -8.00
N HIS A 65 14.19 10.31 -8.62
CA HIS A 65 15.43 9.67 -9.02
C HIS A 65 16.60 10.00 -8.10
N ARG A 66 16.53 11.05 -7.30
CA ARG A 66 17.65 11.43 -6.43
C ARG A 66 17.30 11.12 -4.98
N VAL A 67 18.24 10.50 -4.28
CA VAL A 67 18.21 10.38 -2.83
C VAL A 67 19.26 11.28 -2.23
N SER A 68 18.91 11.99 -1.17
CA SER A 68 19.83 12.70 -0.28
C SER A 68 19.73 12.13 1.13
N TRP A 69 20.85 12.07 1.84
CA TRP A 69 20.86 11.64 3.23
C TRP A 69 21.75 12.53 4.07
N GLN A 70 21.45 12.54 5.37
CA GLN A 70 22.27 13.16 6.40
C GLN A 70 22.32 12.23 7.63
N VAL A 71 23.50 11.70 7.90
CA VAL A 71 23.84 10.79 8.99
C VAL A 71 25.12 11.28 9.66
N ASP A 72 25.00 11.77 10.89
CA ASP A 72 26.15 12.20 11.68
C ASP A 72 26.89 10.99 12.26
N GLY A 73 28.21 11.11 12.39
CA GLY A 73 29.07 10.07 12.97
C GLY A 73 29.52 8.99 11.99
N LEU A 74 29.21 9.12 10.69
CA LEU A 74 29.75 8.24 9.65
C LEU A 74 31.29 8.35 9.56
N GLU A 75 31.95 7.20 9.52
CA GLU A 75 33.41 7.08 9.42
C GLU A 75 33.80 6.34 8.13
N SER A 76 35.05 6.49 7.69
CA SER A 76 35.54 5.92 6.42
C SER A 76 35.48 4.38 6.35
N GLY A 77 35.39 3.70 7.50
CA GLY A 77 35.20 2.25 7.58
C GLY A 77 33.74 1.78 7.49
N HIS A 78 32.77 2.70 7.52
CA HIS A 78 31.35 2.35 7.46
C HIS A 78 30.90 2.12 6.02
N LYS A 79 30.12 1.06 5.81
CA LYS A 79 29.39 0.85 4.55
C LYS A 79 27.95 1.29 4.75
N LEU A 80 27.53 2.27 3.96
CA LEU A 80 26.15 2.76 3.93
C LEU A 80 25.43 2.17 2.71
N ARG A 81 24.33 1.47 2.93
CA ARG A 81 23.45 0.98 1.86
C ARG A 81 22.09 1.66 1.97
N LEU A 82 21.52 2.03 0.83
CA LEU A 82 20.09 2.33 0.73
C LEU A 82 19.35 1.02 0.50
N ILE A 83 18.27 0.80 1.24
CA ILE A 83 17.36 -0.32 1.04
C ILE A 83 15.97 0.18 0.68
N TRP A 84 15.24 -0.58 -0.14
CA TRP A 84 13.85 -0.31 -0.44
C TRP A 84 13.08 -1.57 -0.81
N SER A 85 11.77 -1.54 -0.61
CA SER A 85 10.84 -2.53 -1.17
C SER A 85 9.74 -1.83 -1.96
N THR A 86 9.14 -2.57 -2.88
CA THR A 86 8.10 -2.02 -3.75
C THR A 86 6.73 -2.50 -3.29
N LEU A 87 5.67 -1.78 -3.66
CA LEU A 87 4.30 -2.22 -3.37
C LEU A 87 3.97 -3.58 -4.01
N ALA A 88 4.57 -3.88 -5.16
CA ALA A 88 4.37 -5.14 -5.87
C ALA A 88 5.15 -6.32 -5.27
N GLU A 89 6.30 -6.03 -4.64
CA GLU A 89 7.20 -7.02 -4.05
C GLU A 89 7.60 -6.54 -2.64
N PRO A 90 6.68 -6.56 -1.66
CA PRO A 90 6.92 -5.99 -0.33
C PRO A 90 7.97 -6.76 0.47
N ASP A 91 8.07 -8.08 0.23
CA ASP A 91 9.00 -8.98 0.92
C ASP A 91 10.40 -9.03 0.26
N THR A 92 10.54 -8.43 -0.93
CA THR A 92 11.82 -8.37 -1.64
C THR A 92 12.53 -7.05 -1.33
N VAL A 93 13.52 -7.12 -0.45
CA VAL A 93 14.38 -5.97 -0.15
C VAL A 93 15.45 -5.83 -1.22
N ARG A 94 15.48 -4.66 -1.86
CA ARG A 94 16.52 -4.25 -2.81
C ARG A 94 17.51 -3.33 -2.10
N GLU A 95 18.78 -3.39 -2.49
CA GLU A 95 19.82 -2.57 -1.91
C GLU A 95 20.76 -1.98 -2.95
N VAL A 96 21.33 -0.81 -2.63
CA VAL A 96 22.44 -0.20 -3.37
C VAL A 96 23.43 0.40 -2.38
N LEU A 97 24.73 0.24 -2.65
CA LEU A 97 25.79 0.86 -1.87
C LEU A 97 25.84 2.37 -2.17
N LEU A 98 25.78 3.19 -1.12
CA LEU A 98 25.90 4.63 -1.21
C LEU A 98 27.36 5.07 -1.04
N PRO A 99 27.84 6.06 -1.80
CA PRO A 99 29.19 6.58 -1.65
C PRO A 99 29.33 7.37 -0.35
N VAL A 100 30.22 6.94 0.55
CA VAL A 100 30.56 7.67 1.78
C VAL A 100 31.78 8.54 1.50
N VAL A 101 31.58 9.73 0.96
CA VAL A 101 32.66 10.67 0.60
C VAL A 101 32.95 11.61 1.78
N GLY A 102 33.44 11.06 2.90
CA GLY A 102 33.95 11.81 4.06
C GLY A 102 32.98 12.74 4.80
N ALA A 103 31.81 13.03 4.26
CA ALA A 103 30.80 13.91 4.82
C ALA A 103 29.64 13.11 5.42
N ALA A 104 29.08 13.65 6.50
CA ALA A 104 27.83 13.20 7.13
C ALA A 104 26.62 13.29 6.20
N SER A 105 26.76 13.76 4.97
CA SER A 105 25.69 13.87 3.99
C SER A 105 26.17 13.48 2.60
N GLY A 106 25.22 13.07 1.76
CA GLY A 106 25.52 12.72 0.38
C GLY A 106 24.27 12.70 -0.48
N THR A 107 24.50 12.57 -1.78
CA THR A 107 23.43 12.39 -2.77
C THR A 107 23.78 11.25 -3.71
N PHE A 108 22.76 10.59 -4.23
CA PHE A 108 22.93 9.49 -5.16
C PHE A 108 21.80 9.49 -6.19
N ASP A 109 22.14 9.19 -7.45
CA ASP A 109 21.18 9.08 -8.54
C ASP A 109 20.71 7.62 -8.68
N LEU A 110 19.47 7.37 -8.28
CA LEU A 110 18.77 6.10 -8.38
C LEU A 110 18.34 5.79 -9.82
N ALA A 111 18.36 6.74 -10.75
CA ALA A 111 18.12 6.45 -12.17
C ALA A 111 19.13 5.45 -12.75
N THR A 112 20.33 5.35 -12.17
CA THR A 112 21.35 4.38 -12.60
C THR A 112 21.06 2.97 -12.10
N GLN A 113 20.04 2.77 -11.26
CA GLN A 113 19.72 1.47 -10.67
C GLN A 113 18.57 0.81 -11.43
N PRO A 114 18.79 -0.31 -12.16
CA PRO A 114 17.73 -1.00 -12.90
C PRO A 114 16.58 -1.49 -12.02
N SER A 115 16.89 -1.73 -10.74
CA SER A 115 15.95 -2.18 -9.71
C SER A 115 15.11 -1.03 -9.11
N TRP A 116 15.40 0.23 -9.46
CA TRP A 116 14.61 1.40 -9.06
C TRP A 116 13.43 1.62 -10.01
N ARG A 117 12.34 0.91 -9.76
CA ARG A 117 11.14 0.92 -10.60
C ARG A 117 9.87 0.67 -9.78
N GLY A 118 8.73 1.10 -10.30
CA GLY A 118 7.43 0.91 -9.67
C GLY A 118 7.14 1.92 -8.55
N ARG A 119 6.33 1.50 -7.58
CA ARG A 119 5.96 2.29 -6.40
C ARG A 119 6.73 1.83 -5.18
N ILE A 120 7.39 2.74 -4.49
CA ILE A 120 8.24 2.43 -3.34
C ILE A 120 7.40 2.46 -2.07
N ALA A 121 7.29 1.32 -1.38
CA ALA A 121 6.50 1.21 -0.15
C ALA A 121 7.32 1.60 1.08
N VAL A 122 8.50 1.01 1.20
CA VAL A 122 9.45 1.22 2.31
C VAL A 122 10.79 1.63 1.75
N ILE A 123 11.45 2.56 2.42
CA ILE A 123 12.82 2.96 2.13
C ILE A 123 13.60 3.13 3.45
N GLY A 124 14.89 2.86 3.42
CA GLY A 124 15.71 2.89 4.62
C GLY A 124 17.20 2.91 4.34
N LEU A 125 17.97 3.02 5.40
CA LEU A 125 19.43 2.94 5.39
C LEU A 125 19.89 1.75 6.21
N VAL A 126 20.87 1.02 5.69
CA VAL A 126 21.61 -0.01 6.42
C VAL A 126 23.04 0.47 6.57
N ILE A 127 23.48 0.57 7.82
CA ILE A 127 24.84 0.93 8.17
C ILE A 127 25.54 -0.32 8.68
N GLN A 128 26.67 -0.66 8.06
CA GLN A 128 27.52 -1.77 8.47
C GLN A 128 28.86 -1.24 8.98
N GLY A 129 29.19 -1.59 10.22
CA GLY A 129 30.44 -1.22 10.87
C GLY A 129 30.31 -1.17 12.40
N SER A 130 31.45 -1.18 13.08
CA SER A 130 31.51 -0.91 14.52
C SER A 130 31.27 0.57 14.79
N LEU A 131 30.47 0.87 15.81
CA LEU A 131 30.19 2.23 16.25
C LEU A 131 31.10 2.58 17.42
N ALA A 132 32.08 3.46 17.19
CA ALA A 132 32.88 4.05 18.28
C ALA A 132 32.11 5.18 19.00
N ARG A 133 31.17 5.81 18.28
CA ARG A 133 30.28 6.88 18.74
C ARG A 133 28.88 6.65 18.16
N PRO A 134 27.82 7.13 18.83
CA PRO A 134 26.46 7.01 18.29
C PRO A 134 26.33 7.66 16.91
N LEU A 135 25.58 7.01 16.01
CA LEU A 135 25.19 7.60 14.73
C LEU A 135 23.85 8.31 14.89
N VAL A 136 23.67 9.45 14.24
CA VAL A 136 22.38 10.14 14.23
C VAL A 136 21.89 10.28 12.80
N VAL A 137 20.84 9.54 12.46
CA VAL A 137 20.16 9.68 11.16
C VAL A 137 19.20 10.85 11.25
N ARG A 138 19.57 11.96 10.63
CA ARG A 138 18.80 13.21 10.66
C ARG A 138 17.73 13.22 9.59
N ARG A 139 18.10 12.87 8.37
CA ARG A 139 17.27 13.03 7.19
C ARG A 139 17.60 11.99 6.12
N LEU A 140 16.56 11.41 5.56
CA LEU A 140 16.60 10.69 4.30
C LEU A 140 15.53 11.32 3.41
N GLU A 141 15.89 11.72 2.19
CA GLU A 141 14.99 12.46 1.32
C GLU A 141 15.04 11.95 -0.10
N LEU A 142 13.87 11.84 -0.71
CA LEU A 142 13.70 11.55 -2.13
C LEU A 142 13.29 12.83 -2.84
N VAL A 143 14.06 13.20 -3.86
CA VAL A 143 13.88 14.45 -4.61
C VAL A 143 13.39 14.10 -6.02
N PRO A 144 12.31 14.77 -6.50
CA PRO A 144 11.86 14.61 -7.88
C PRO A 144 12.92 15.16 -8.84
N LYS A 145 13.09 14.53 -9.99
CA LYS A 145 13.90 15.08 -11.09
C LYS A 145 13.04 16.01 -11.94
N MET A 146 13.64 17.07 -12.47
CA MET A 146 13.04 17.79 -13.60
C MET A 146 12.88 16.87 -14.80
N LEU A 147 11.63 16.60 -15.17
CA LEU A 147 11.30 15.78 -16.33
C LEU A 147 11.40 16.62 -17.61
N GLY A 148 12.02 16.03 -18.64
CA GLY A 148 12.04 16.59 -19.98
C GLY A 148 10.68 16.52 -20.67
N VAL A 149 10.51 17.27 -21.76
CA VAL A 149 9.25 17.28 -22.54
C VAL A 149 8.90 15.89 -23.07
N ALA A 150 9.89 15.14 -23.57
CA ALA A 150 9.67 13.78 -24.06
C ALA A 150 9.27 12.80 -22.94
N GLU A 151 9.86 12.94 -21.75
CA GLU A 151 9.51 12.13 -20.58
C GLU A 151 8.08 12.42 -20.13
N LEU A 152 7.70 13.70 -20.07
CA LEU A 152 6.34 14.14 -19.73
C LEU A 152 5.31 13.68 -20.77
N ALA A 153 5.62 13.76 -22.07
CA ALA A 153 4.73 13.29 -23.13
C ALA A 153 4.53 11.76 -23.06
N ARG A 154 5.61 11.01 -22.85
CA ARG A 154 5.54 9.55 -22.65
C ARG A 154 4.75 9.20 -21.39
N MET A 155 4.90 9.97 -20.32
CA MET A 155 4.13 9.77 -19.09
C MET A 155 2.65 10.07 -19.31
N ALA A 156 2.30 11.16 -19.98
CA ALA A 156 0.92 11.47 -20.34
C ALA A 156 0.27 10.36 -21.16
N LEU A 157 0.99 9.81 -22.15
CA LEU A 157 0.50 8.66 -22.92
C LEU A 157 0.35 7.41 -22.06
N THR A 158 1.32 7.12 -21.19
CA THR A 158 1.29 5.95 -20.30
C THR A 158 0.13 6.03 -19.31
N GLU A 159 -0.13 7.21 -18.75
CA GLU A 159 -1.23 7.43 -17.82
C GLU A 159 -2.57 7.44 -18.52
N TRP A 160 -2.62 7.96 -19.74
CA TRP A 160 -3.80 7.88 -20.58
C TRP A 160 -4.16 6.43 -20.89
N THR A 161 -3.22 5.56 -21.23
CA THR A 161 -3.49 4.15 -21.58
C THR A 161 -3.45 3.20 -20.38
N ALA A 162 -3.20 3.71 -19.17
CA ALA A 162 -3.12 2.90 -17.98
C ALA A 162 -4.48 2.29 -17.63
N PHE A 163 -4.53 0.97 -17.58
CA PHE A 163 -5.71 0.24 -17.14
C PHE A 163 -5.84 0.27 -15.61
N GLU A 164 -6.98 0.74 -15.11
CA GLU A 164 -7.36 0.66 -13.71
C GLU A 164 -8.25 -0.58 -13.50
N ASP A 165 -7.74 -1.60 -12.80
CA ASP A 165 -8.52 -2.80 -12.48
C ASP A 165 -9.58 -2.52 -11.40
N TRP A 166 -10.43 -3.51 -11.11
CA TRP A 166 -11.32 -3.46 -9.97
C TRP A 166 -10.51 -3.21 -8.69
N SER A 167 -10.91 -2.19 -7.96
CA SER A 167 -10.39 -1.89 -6.63
C SER A 167 -11.51 -2.02 -5.61
N GLN A 168 -11.15 -2.13 -4.33
CA GLN A 168 -12.10 -2.13 -3.20
C GLN A 168 -12.68 -0.72 -2.93
N ARG A 169 -12.59 0.19 -3.90
CA ARG A 169 -13.20 1.52 -3.83
C ARG A 169 -14.66 1.44 -4.25
N SER A 170 -15.38 2.51 -3.96
CA SER A 170 -16.76 2.64 -4.42
C SER A 170 -16.85 2.43 -5.93
N ILE A 171 -17.87 1.70 -6.37
CA ILE A 171 -18.19 1.52 -7.79
C ILE A 171 -18.45 2.85 -8.51
N ASN A 172 -18.80 3.90 -7.76
CA ASN A 172 -19.02 5.26 -8.28
C ASN A 172 -17.73 6.08 -8.41
N PHE A 173 -16.57 5.53 -8.08
CA PHE A 173 -15.29 6.20 -8.21
C PHE A 173 -14.44 5.53 -9.29
N THR A 174 -14.35 6.19 -10.45
CA THR A 174 -13.51 5.77 -11.58
C THR A 174 -12.60 6.92 -11.99
N ALA A 175 -11.31 6.81 -11.68
CA ALA A 175 -10.33 7.83 -12.08
C ALA A 175 -9.93 7.66 -13.55
N GLY A 176 -9.91 6.42 -14.06
CA GLY A 176 -9.46 6.12 -15.42
C GLY A 176 -7.97 6.37 -15.63
N ALA A 177 -7.21 6.48 -14.53
CA ALA A 177 -5.78 6.68 -14.48
C ALA A 177 -5.25 6.31 -13.08
N PRO A 178 -3.93 6.12 -12.91
CA PRO A 178 -3.32 5.95 -11.61
C PRO A 178 -3.67 7.11 -10.67
N LEU A 179 -3.78 6.84 -9.36
CA LEU A 179 -4.23 7.82 -8.36
C LEU A 179 -3.37 9.06 -8.22
N ASP A 180 -2.11 8.90 -8.53
CA ASP A 180 -1.03 9.88 -8.51
C ASP A 180 -0.60 10.22 -9.96
N ALA A 181 -1.53 10.12 -10.91
CA ALA A 181 -1.31 10.53 -12.29
C ALA A 181 -1.08 12.05 -12.35
N LEU A 182 -0.01 12.46 -13.03
CA LEU A 182 0.26 13.87 -13.34
C LEU A 182 -0.64 14.38 -14.47
N PHE A 183 -1.18 13.48 -15.27
CA PHE A 183 -2.03 13.76 -16.40
C PHE A 183 -3.35 12.98 -16.28
N PRO A 184 -4.24 13.34 -15.34
CA PRO A 184 -5.57 12.75 -15.26
C PRO A 184 -6.35 13.00 -16.57
N PRO A 185 -6.95 11.97 -17.21
CA PRO A 185 -7.61 12.11 -18.51
C PRO A 185 -8.66 13.24 -18.57
N VAL A 186 -9.49 13.35 -17.53
CA VAL A 186 -10.53 14.39 -17.42
C VAL A 186 -9.91 15.79 -17.44
N LEU A 187 -8.81 16.00 -16.71
CA LEU A 187 -8.13 17.29 -16.67
C LEU A 187 -7.49 17.62 -18.04
N ILE A 188 -6.85 16.66 -18.69
CA ILE A 188 -6.27 16.87 -20.03
C ILE A 188 -7.35 17.30 -21.02
N VAL A 189 -8.47 16.57 -21.05
CA VAL A 189 -9.58 16.87 -21.98
C VAL A 189 -10.23 18.21 -21.65
N ALA A 190 -10.46 18.50 -20.36
CA ALA A 190 -11.03 19.79 -19.95
C ALA A 190 -10.12 20.96 -20.37
N LEU A 191 -8.80 20.84 -20.18
CA LEU A 191 -7.85 21.85 -20.64
C LEU A 191 -7.85 21.94 -22.17
N TRP A 192 -7.81 20.82 -22.87
CA TRP A 192 -7.85 20.80 -24.34
C TRP A 192 -9.10 21.51 -24.87
N VAL A 193 -10.29 21.11 -24.42
CA VAL A 193 -11.57 21.72 -24.80
C VAL A 193 -11.58 23.20 -24.43
N GLY A 194 -11.23 23.55 -23.19
CA GLY A 194 -11.22 24.94 -22.72
C GLY A 194 -10.28 25.83 -23.55
N PHE A 195 -9.07 25.36 -23.86
CA PHE A 195 -8.13 26.10 -24.69
C PHE A 195 -8.61 26.21 -26.14
N SER A 196 -9.18 25.14 -26.71
CA SER A 196 -9.78 25.20 -28.04
C SER A 196 -10.93 26.19 -28.10
N MET A 197 -11.77 26.27 -27.06
CA MET A 197 -12.84 27.26 -26.95
C MET A 197 -12.30 28.70 -26.85
N VAL A 198 -11.29 28.95 -26.02
CA VAL A 198 -10.63 30.27 -25.92
C VAL A 198 -10.00 30.65 -27.25
N PHE A 199 -9.32 29.71 -27.91
CA PHE A 199 -8.70 29.95 -29.21
C PHE A 199 -9.76 30.31 -30.27
N LEU A 200 -10.89 29.60 -30.32
CA LEU A 200 -12.01 29.95 -31.18
C LEU A 200 -12.62 31.31 -30.84
N ALA A 201 -12.74 31.66 -29.56
CA ALA A 201 -13.29 32.95 -29.15
C ALA A 201 -12.39 34.13 -29.55
N LEU A 202 -11.07 33.95 -29.50
CA LEU A 202 -10.08 34.99 -29.78
C LEU A 202 -9.75 35.12 -31.28
N PHE A 203 -9.69 34.00 -32.01
CA PHE A 203 -9.18 33.94 -33.38
C PHE A 203 -10.20 33.43 -34.41
N GLY A 204 -11.38 32.98 -33.96
CA GLY A 204 -12.43 32.54 -34.85
C GLY A 204 -12.98 33.71 -35.66
N GLN A 205 -12.99 33.58 -36.99
CA GLN A 205 -13.69 34.49 -37.89
C GLN A 205 -15.22 34.27 -37.90
N THR A 206 -15.73 33.47 -36.95
CA THR A 206 -17.13 33.08 -36.91
C THR A 206 -17.99 34.32 -36.66
N PRO A 207 -18.92 34.67 -37.56
CA PRO A 207 -19.78 35.83 -37.34
C PRO A 207 -20.54 35.63 -36.03
N ARG A 208 -20.64 36.70 -35.22
CA ARG A 208 -21.29 36.79 -33.89
C ARG A 208 -22.78 36.37 -33.85
N ALA A 209 -23.29 35.70 -34.87
CA ALA A 209 -24.65 35.21 -35.01
C ALA A 209 -24.84 33.82 -34.37
N LEU A 210 -26.11 33.45 -34.22
CA LEU A 210 -26.74 32.25 -33.62
C LEU A 210 -26.11 30.86 -33.92
N GLY A 211 -25.04 30.76 -34.72
CA GLY A 211 -24.33 29.53 -35.05
C GLY A 211 -23.05 29.28 -34.23
N ALA A 212 -22.50 30.29 -33.53
CA ALA A 212 -21.23 30.14 -32.81
C ALA A 212 -21.28 29.07 -31.70
N TRP A 213 -22.42 28.94 -31.00
CA TRP A 213 -22.61 27.93 -29.95
C TRP A 213 -22.46 26.49 -30.47
N LYS A 214 -22.73 26.23 -31.76
CA LYS A 214 -22.57 24.90 -32.36
C LYS A 214 -21.10 24.46 -32.37
N SER A 215 -20.16 25.38 -32.61
CA SER A 215 -18.73 25.07 -32.56
C SER A 215 -18.26 24.75 -31.14
N TYR A 216 -18.72 25.51 -30.14
CA TYR A 216 -18.45 25.21 -28.73
C TYR A 216 -19.07 23.88 -28.30
N ALA A 217 -20.33 23.63 -28.67
CA ALA A 217 -21.01 22.38 -28.41
C ALA A 217 -20.30 21.19 -29.09
N ALA A 218 -19.85 21.34 -30.33
CA ALA A 218 -19.10 20.31 -31.03
C ALA A 218 -17.77 19.99 -30.35
N LEU A 219 -17.01 21.00 -29.91
CA LEU A 219 -15.77 20.79 -29.15
C LEU A 219 -16.03 20.08 -27.82
N PHE A 220 -17.07 20.49 -27.10
CA PHE A 220 -17.47 19.85 -25.86
C PHE A 220 -17.86 18.39 -26.08
N LEU A 221 -18.73 18.12 -27.06
CA LEU A 221 -19.15 16.77 -27.41
C LEU A 221 -17.99 15.89 -27.85
N LEU A 222 -17.03 16.45 -28.59
CA LEU A 222 -15.81 15.73 -28.98
C LEU A 222 -14.96 15.37 -27.77
N GLY A 223 -14.74 16.31 -26.85
CA GLY A 223 -14.03 16.04 -25.59
C GLY A 223 -14.72 14.97 -24.76
N TRP A 224 -16.05 15.09 -24.62
CA TRP A 224 -16.86 14.11 -23.92
C TRP A 224 -16.76 12.72 -24.57
N LEU A 225 -16.86 12.62 -25.90
CA LEU A 225 -16.77 11.36 -26.63
C LEU A 225 -15.39 10.71 -26.47
N VAL A 226 -14.30 11.50 -26.45
CA VAL A 226 -12.95 10.98 -26.20
C VAL A 226 -12.85 10.34 -24.80
N LEU A 227 -13.43 10.99 -23.78
CA LEU A 227 -13.48 10.41 -22.43
C LEU A 227 -14.39 9.19 -22.36
N ASP A 228 -15.56 9.23 -23.00
CA ASP A 228 -16.51 8.13 -23.02
C ASP A 228 -15.90 6.89 -23.67
N VAL A 229 -15.29 7.02 -24.85
CA VAL A 229 -14.55 5.93 -25.51
C VAL A 229 -13.46 5.37 -24.60
N ARG A 230 -12.73 6.25 -23.90
CA ARG A 230 -11.68 5.84 -22.97
C ARG A 230 -12.23 5.05 -21.78
N TRP A 231 -13.37 5.43 -21.24
CA TRP A 231 -14.03 4.71 -20.15
C TRP A 231 -14.68 3.40 -20.63
N GLN A 232 -15.30 3.40 -21.80
CA GLN A 232 -15.83 2.18 -22.43
C GLN A 232 -14.71 1.15 -22.68
N TRP A 233 -13.51 1.62 -23.06
CA TRP A 233 -12.34 0.76 -23.17
C TRP A 233 -12.00 0.08 -21.85
N ASP A 234 -11.87 0.82 -20.74
CA ASP A 234 -11.60 0.22 -19.42
C ASP A 234 -12.71 -0.73 -18.98
N LEU A 235 -13.98 -0.35 -19.21
CA LEU A 235 -15.12 -1.18 -18.87
C LEU A 235 -15.09 -2.51 -19.65
N SER A 236 -14.72 -2.48 -20.94
CA SER A 236 -14.58 -3.67 -21.77
C SER A 236 -13.48 -4.60 -21.25
N GLN A 237 -12.33 -4.05 -20.85
CA GLN A 237 -11.22 -4.81 -20.28
C GLN A 237 -11.61 -5.42 -18.93
N ARG A 238 -12.31 -4.67 -18.07
CA ARG A 238 -12.87 -5.20 -16.81
C ARG A 238 -13.88 -6.31 -17.06
N LEU A 239 -14.75 -6.15 -18.06
CA LEU A 239 -15.73 -7.17 -18.43
C LEU A 239 -15.03 -8.47 -18.84
N VAL A 240 -14.06 -8.40 -19.76
CA VAL A 240 -13.30 -9.58 -20.20
C VAL A 240 -12.59 -10.27 -19.03
N LYS A 241 -11.95 -9.51 -18.14
CA LYS A 241 -11.32 -10.09 -16.94
C LYS A 241 -12.34 -10.75 -16.01
N THR A 242 -13.47 -10.09 -15.77
CA THR A 242 -14.54 -10.58 -14.88
C THR A 242 -15.17 -11.84 -15.45
N GLU A 243 -15.44 -11.86 -16.76
CA GLU A 243 -15.94 -13.03 -17.47
C GLU A 243 -14.95 -14.19 -17.38
N THR A 244 -13.68 -13.95 -17.72
CA THR A 244 -12.61 -14.96 -17.64
C THR A 244 -12.48 -15.55 -16.22
N LEU A 245 -12.62 -14.72 -15.19
CA LEU A 245 -12.47 -15.14 -13.80
C LEU A 245 -13.71 -15.84 -13.25
N PHE A 246 -14.92 -15.48 -13.67
CA PHE A 246 -16.15 -15.88 -12.97
C PHE A 246 -17.23 -16.55 -13.85
N ALA A 247 -17.13 -16.49 -15.18
CA ALA A 247 -18.11 -17.11 -16.07
C ALA A 247 -18.12 -18.64 -15.88
N GLY A 248 -19.32 -19.23 -15.91
CA GLY A 248 -19.53 -20.67 -15.73
C GLY A 248 -19.34 -21.20 -14.29
N LYS A 249 -18.86 -20.38 -13.34
CA LYS A 249 -18.62 -20.80 -11.95
C LYS A 249 -19.89 -20.71 -11.10
N THR A 250 -20.07 -21.72 -10.25
CA THR A 250 -21.08 -21.74 -9.17
C THR A 250 -20.74 -20.73 -8.06
N GLY A 251 -21.61 -20.55 -7.06
CA GLY A 251 -21.42 -19.55 -6.00
C GLY A 251 -20.11 -19.71 -5.21
N ASP A 252 -19.79 -20.92 -4.77
CA ASP A 252 -18.56 -21.22 -4.02
C ASP A 252 -17.32 -21.09 -4.90
N GLU A 253 -17.37 -21.64 -6.12
CA GLU A 253 -16.28 -21.53 -7.09
C GLU A 253 -16.00 -20.09 -7.48
N ARG A 254 -17.04 -19.25 -7.59
CA ARG A 254 -16.92 -17.82 -7.86
C ARG A 254 -16.23 -17.10 -6.70
N THR A 255 -16.57 -17.45 -5.46
CA THR A 255 -15.94 -16.86 -4.27
C THR A 255 -14.47 -17.30 -4.17
N LEU A 256 -14.18 -18.56 -4.45
CA LEU A 256 -12.80 -19.10 -4.51
C LEU A 256 -11.96 -18.49 -5.62
N ALA A 257 -12.57 -18.11 -6.74
CA ALA A 257 -11.88 -17.45 -7.85
C ALA A 257 -11.58 -15.96 -7.60
N GLY A 258 -12.23 -15.35 -6.60
CA GLY A 258 -12.07 -13.94 -6.29
C GLY A 258 -10.77 -13.62 -5.56
N ALA A 259 -10.54 -12.33 -5.31
CA ALA A 259 -9.37 -11.83 -4.59
C ALA A 259 -9.20 -12.38 -3.16
N GLU A 260 -10.26 -12.97 -2.59
CA GLU A 260 -10.26 -13.54 -1.24
C GLU A 260 -10.34 -15.06 -1.26
N GLY A 261 -10.04 -15.70 -2.38
CA GLY A 261 -10.21 -17.14 -2.54
C GLY A 261 -9.53 -17.96 -1.45
N GLU A 262 -8.29 -17.64 -1.12
CA GLU A 262 -7.52 -18.30 -0.07
C GLU A 262 -8.16 -18.13 1.32
N PHE A 263 -8.61 -16.90 1.64
CA PHE A 263 -9.30 -16.63 2.89
C PHE A 263 -10.65 -17.35 2.97
N TYR A 264 -11.39 -17.38 1.87
CA TYR A 264 -12.65 -18.12 1.80
C TYR A 264 -12.42 -19.63 1.97
N GLN A 265 -11.38 -20.18 1.33
CA GLN A 265 -10.99 -21.58 1.50
C GLN A 265 -10.63 -21.91 2.96
N PHE A 266 -9.88 -21.03 3.62
CA PHE A 266 -9.61 -21.15 5.06
C PHE A 266 -10.90 -21.19 5.89
N LEU A 267 -11.87 -20.31 5.59
CA LEU A 267 -13.15 -20.28 6.31
C LEU A 267 -14.04 -21.50 6.00
N LEU A 268 -13.97 -22.06 4.79
CA LEU A 268 -14.62 -23.34 4.47
C LEU A 268 -14.07 -24.47 5.34
N GLU A 269 -12.75 -24.54 5.52
CA GLU A 269 -12.13 -25.51 6.43
C GLU A 269 -12.53 -25.25 7.89
N VAL A 270 -12.56 -24.00 8.34
CA VAL A 270 -13.09 -23.65 9.67
C VAL A 270 -14.52 -24.14 9.84
N ARG A 271 -15.42 -23.87 8.87
CA ARG A 271 -16.82 -24.31 8.91
C ARG A 271 -16.94 -25.84 8.97
N ARG A 272 -16.10 -26.58 8.24
CA ARG A 272 -16.07 -28.06 8.30
C ARG A 272 -15.71 -28.62 9.68
N ARG A 273 -14.99 -27.83 10.49
CA ARG A 273 -14.54 -28.21 11.85
C ARG A 273 -15.48 -27.74 12.95
N LEU A 274 -16.37 -26.80 12.63
CA LEU A 274 -17.45 -26.39 13.52
C LEU A 274 -18.59 -27.44 13.48
N PRO A 275 -19.42 -27.50 14.53
CA PRO A 275 -20.64 -28.30 14.53
C PRO A 275 -21.55 -27.94 13.35
N ARG A 276 -22.36 -28.91 12.90
CA ARG A 276 -23.37 -28.66 11.86
C ARG A 276 -24.46 -27.68 12.32
N GLU A 277 -24.77 -27.68 13.62
CA GLU A 277 -25.71 -26.75 14.21
C GLU A 277 -25.05 -25.38 14.48
N PRO A 278 -25.82 -24.27 14.39
CA PRO A 278 -25.28 -22.95 14.69
C PRO A 278 -24.70 -22.86 16.10
N VAL A 279 -23.38 -22.75 16.20
CA VAL A 279 -22.72 -22.44 17.49
C VAL A 279 -23.27 -21.14 18.08
N ARG A 280 -23.52 -21.17 19.39
CA ARG A 280 -24.11 -20.05 20.11
C ARG A 280 -23.21 -18.82 20.14
N ARG A 281 -21.89 -19.02 20.26
CA ARG A 281 -20.88 -17.95 20.28
C ARG A 281 -19.60 -18.40 19.59
N LEU A 282 -19.23 -17.64 18.57
CA LEU A 282 -17.94 -17.70 17.90
C LEU A 282 -17.26 -16.33 18.04
N PHE A 283 -16.23 -16.23 18.86
CA PHE A 283 -15.46 -15.00 19.04
C PHE A 283 -14.42 -14.87 17.91
N ILE A 284 -14.51 -13.81 17.11
CA ILE A 284 -13.57 -13.53 16.02
C ILE A 284 -12.57 -12.48 16.51
N VAL A 285 -11.31 -12.90 16.61
CA VAL A 285 -10.21 -12.09 17.15
C VAL A 285 -9.26 -11.73 16.02
N SER A 286 -8.94 -10.45 15.87
CA SER A 286 -8.04 -9.96 14.83
C SER A 286 -7.33 -8.68 15.25
N THR A 287 -6.27 -8.32 14.52
CA THR A 287 -5.57 -7.03 14.70
C THR A 287 -6.41 -5.82 14.34
N THR A 288 -7.46 -6.01 13.54
CA THR A 288 -8.45 -4.98 13.17
C THR A 288 -9.85 -5.51 13.51
N PRO A 289 -10.29 -5.38 14.77
CA PRO A 289 -11.46 -6.13 15.26
C PRO A 289 -12.79 -5.76 14.63
N GLY A 290 -12.92 -4.49 14.22
CA GLY A 290 -14.03 -3.97 13.42
C GLY A 290 -13.75 -3.97 11.91
N GLY A 291 -12.63 -4.55 11.51
CA GLY A 291 -12.08 -4.43 10.16
C GLY A 291 -12.69 -5.40 9.16
N TYR A 292 -12.25 -5.22 7.92
CA TYR A 292 -12.69 -5.97 6.75
C TYR A 292 -12.70 -7.49 6.97
N TRP A 293 -11.57 -8.07 7.39
CA TRP A 293 -11.40 -9.52 7.52
C TRP A 293 -12.28 -10.14 8.62
N ALA A 294 -12.45 -9.46 9.75
CA ALA A 294 -13.34 -9.93 10.81
C ALA A 294 -14.81 -9.92 10.36
N GLY A 295 -15.22 -8.88 9.64
CA GLY A 295 -16.55 -8.79 9.04
C GLY A 295 -16.79 -9.88 7.99
N ARG A 296 -15.82 -10.14 7.11
CA ARG A 296 -15.90 -11.20 6.09
C ARG A 296 -15.92 -12.60 6.71
N ALA A 297 -15.14 -12.85 7.76
CA ALA A 297 -15.21 -14.09 8.51
C ALA A 297 -16.61 -14.31 9.13
N ARG A 298 -17.17 -13.27 9.76
CA ARG A 298 -18.52 -13.32 10.32
C ARG A 298 -19.57 -13.63 9.25
N TYR A 299 -19.50 -12.97 8.09
CA TYR A 299 -20.43 -13.18 6.97
C TYR A 299 -20.35 -14.61 6.42
N HIS A 300 -19.13 -15.08 6.13
CA HIS A 300 -18.90 -16.38 5.51
C HIS A 300 -19.07 -17.57 6.46
N LEU A 301 -19.17 -17.33 7.77
CA LEU A 301 -19.43 -18.39 8.75
C LEU A 301 -20.89 -18.44 9.21
N LEU A 302 -21.79 -17.61 8.67
CA LEU A 302 -23.22 -17.77 8.89
C LEU A 302 -23.67 -19.21 8.55
N PRO A 303 -24.60 -19.82 9.31
CA PRO A 303 -25.43 -19.22 10.35
C PRO A 303 -24.80 -19.19 11.75
N HIS A 304 -23.51 -19.49 11.91
CA HIS A 304 -22.86 -19.41 13.23
C HIS A 304 -22.89 -17.98 13.79
N ASN A 305 -23.17 -17.86 15.08
CA ASN A 305 -23.29 -16.56 15.73
C ASN A 305 -21.89 -15.97 16.04
N GLY A 306 -21.31 -15.32 15.04
CA GLY A 306 -20.00 -14.69 15.09
C GLY A 306 -20.02 -13.30 15.74
N TYR A 307 -19.22 -13.11 16.78
CA TYR A 307 -18.97 -11.84 17.46
C TYR A 307 -17.59 -11.32 17.06
N MET A 308 -17.56 -10.21 16.33
CA MET A 308 -16.35 -9.44 16.02
C MET A 308 -16.11 -8.35 17.07
N GLY A 309 -14.98 -7.64 17.00
CA GLY A 309 -14.66 -6.56 17.95
C GLY A 309 -13.54 -6.87 18.96
N PHE A 310 -12.92 -8.05 18.88
CA PHE A 310 -11.86 -8.49 19.80
C PHE A 310 -10.44 -8.29 19.25
N LEU A 311 -9.60 -7.48 19.94
CA LEU A 311 -8.15 -7.40 19.73
C LEU A 311 -7.38 -8.54 20.40
N GLN A 312 -7.97 -9.13 21.43
CA GLN A 312 -7.40 -10.21 22.24
C GLN A 312 -8.46 -11.29 22.43
N PRO A 313 -8.07 -12.54 22.69
CA PRO A 313 -9.01 -13.59 23.06
C PRO A 313 -9.93 -13.17 24.23
N PRO A 314 -11.16 -13.68 24.28
CA PRO A 314 -12.09 -13.34 25.36
C PRO A 314 -11.51 -13.74 26.72
N ALA A 315 -11.68 -12.86 27.71
CA ALA A 315 -11.24 -13.12 29.08
C ALA A 315 -11.96 -14.34 29.69
N VAL A 316 -11.31 -14.96 30.67
CA VAL A 316 -11.89 -16.05 31.48
C VAL A 316 -13.23 -15.59 32.07
N GLY A 317 -14.26 -16.42 31.96
CA GLY A 317 -15.64 -16.11 32.38
C GLY A 317 -16.53 -15.47 31.30
N THR A 318 -15.95 -14.85 30.25
CA THR A 318 -16.73 -14.36 29.10
C THR A 318 -17.09 -15.50 28.16
N ALA A 319 -16.08 -16.29 27.79
CA ALA A 319 -16.26 -17.53 27.06
C ALA A 319 -16.64 -18.65 28.03
N ARG A 320 -17.59 -19.50 27.61
CA ARG A 320 -18.02 -20.70 28.34
C ARG A 320 -17.53 -21.96 27.61
N PRO A 321 -17.44 -23.10 28.33
CA PRO A 321 -17.18 -24.39 27.70
C PRO A 321 -18.10 -24.62 26.49
N GLY A 322 -17.53 -25.03 25.37
CA GLY A 322 -18.25 -25.26 24.12
C GLY A 322 -18.46 -24.02 23.24
N ASP A 323 -18.05 -22.82 23.68
CA ASP A 323 -17.89 -21.68 22.76
C ASP A 323 -16.65 -21.87 21.88
N TYR A 324 -16.53 -21.05 20.84
CA TYR A 324 -15.45 -21.13 19.87
C TYR A 324 -14.71 -19.79 19.75
N VAL A 325 -13.41 -19.84 19.50
CA VAL A 325 -12.56 -18.68 19.23
C VAL A 325 -11.88 -18.89 17.88
N LEU A 326 -12.13 -17.97 16.94
CA LEU A 326 -11.43 -17.88 15.67
C LEU A 326 -10.41 -16.74 15.75
N ILE A 327 -9.13 -17.10 15.63
CA ILE A 327 -8.02 -16.16 15.58
C ILE A 327 -7.66 -15.96 14.12
N LEU A 328 -7.71 -14.71 13.65
CA LEU A 328 -7.23 -14.32 12.33
C LEU A 328 -5.78 -13.85 12.45
N SER A 329 -4.89 -14.49 11.70
CA SER A 329 -3.47 -14.16 11.67
C SER A 329 -3.18 -12.96 10.74
N PRO A 330 -2.09 -12.23 10.99
CA PRO A 330 -1.25 -12.30 12.18
C PRO A 330 -1.94 -11.65 13.38
N LEU A 331 -1.76 -12.23 14.58
CA LEU A 331 -2.20 -11.62 15.83
C LEU A 331 -1.02 -11.57 16.84
N PRO A 332 -0.32 -10.42 16.94
CA PRO A 332 0.85 -10.30 17.79
C PRO A 332 0.55 -10.61 19.25
N GLY A 333 1.47 -11.30 19.91
CA GLY A 333 1.39 -11.57 21.35
C GLY A 333 0.42 -12.68 21.73
N VAL A 334 -0.24 -13.37 20.79
CA VAL A 334 -1.09 -14.53 21.05
C VAL A 334 -0.36 -15.82 20.66
N ARG A 335 -0.37 -16.82 21.55
CA ARG A 335 0.32 -18.10 21.38
C ARG A 335 -0.58 -19.23 21.85
N TYR A 336 -0.46 -20.39 21.21
CA TYR A 336 -1.16 -21.60 21.63
C TYR A 336 -0.16 -22.66 22.08
N ASP A 337 -0.32 -23.13 23.32
CA ASP A 337 0.41 -24.27 23.84
C ASP A 337 -0.40 -25.55 23.56
N ARG A 338 0.15 -26.42 22.70
CA ARG A 338 -0.53 -27.66 22.28
C ARG A 338 -0.50 -28.73 23.36
N GLU A 339 0.54 -28.78 24.19
CA GLU A 339 0.67 -29.78 25.25
C GLU A 339 -0.31 -29.47 26.37
N ARG A 340 -0.38 -28.19 26.76
CA ARG A 340 -1.27 -27.72 27.84
C ARG A 340 -2.70 -27.41 27.37
N ARG A 341 -2.96 -27.46 26.07
CA ARG A 341 -4.24 -27.06 25.44
C ARG A 341 -4.68 -25.67 25.92
N LEU A 342 -3.74 -24.72 25.86
CA LEU A 342 -3.89 -23.41 26.47
C LEU A 342 -3.63 -22.31 25.44
N LEU A 343 -4.60 -21.42 25.26
CA LEU A 343 -4.42 -20.19 24.50
C LEU A 343 -3.91 -19.10 25.44
N MET A 344 -2.80 -18.46 25.10
CA MET A 344 -2.14 -17.45 25.93
C MET A 344 -1.96 -16.16 25.15
N TRP A 345 -2.03 -15.02 25.82
CA TRP A 345 -1.73 -13.73 25.18
C TRP A 345 -1.02 -12.74 26.09
N ALA A 346 -0.45 -11.69 25.48
CA ALA A 346 0.24 -10.61 26.18
C ALA A 346 -0.68 -9.98 27.25
N GLY A 347 -0.12 -9.74 28.44
CA GLY A 347 -0.89 -9.29 29.62
C GLY A 347 -1.28 -10.42 30.58
N GLY A 348 -0.77 -11.64 30.37
CA GLY A 348 -0.97 -12.76 31.29
C GLY A 348 -2.30 -13.50 31.13
N GLY A 349 -3.09 -13.16 30.10
CA GLY A 349 -4.35 -13.83 29.81
C GLY A 349 -4.12 -15.26 29.31
N GLN A 350 -4.94 -16.18 29.81
CA GLN A 350 -4.93 -17.59 29.45
C GLN A 350 -6.36 -18.10 29.29
N LEU A 351 -6.60 -19.01 28.35
CA LEU A 351 -7.90 -19.63 28.10
C LEU A 351 -7.70 -21.11 27.75
N PRO A 352 -8.23 -22.05 28.56
CA PRO A 352 -8.25 -23.47 28.20
C PRO A 352 -9.02 -23.69 26.90
N ALA A 353 -8.35 -24.21 25.88
CA ALA A 353 -8.95 -24.38 24.56
C ALA A 353 -8.31 -25.52 23.77
N GLU A 354 -9.12 -26.28 23.07
CA GLU A 354 -8.68 -27.29 22.12
C GLU A 354 -8.61 -26.69 20.71
N ARG A 355 -7.44 -26.73 20.08
CA ARG A 355 -7.27 -26.27 18.70
C ARG A 355 -7.83 -27.30 17.71
N LEU A 356 -8.90 -26.93 17.01
CA LEU A 356 -9.57 -27.80 16.04
C LEU A 356 -8.94 -27.73 14.66
N TYR A 357 -8.44 -26.56 14.28
CA TYR A 357 -7.77 -26.33 12.99
C TYR A 357 -6.86 -25.11 13.07
N ALA A 358 -5.76 -25.15 12.31
CA ALA A 358 -4.84 -24.04 12.15
C ALA A 358 -4.21 -24.07 10.76
N ALA A 359 -4.03 -22.88 10.19
CA ALA A 359 -3.37 -22.59 8.94
C ALA A 359 -2.62 -21.25 9.06
N GLU A 360 -1.94 -20.81 8.01
CA GLU A 360 -1.23 -19.53 8.01
C GLU A 360 -2.16 -18.33 8.31
N LEU A 361 -3.38 -18.37 7.76
CA LEU A 361 -4.39 -17.31 7.91
C LEU A 361 -5.08 -17.29 9.29
N GLY A 362 -4.89 -18.31 10.14
CA GLY A 362 -5.50 -18.32 11.45
C GLY A 362 -5.72 -19.69 12.07
N ALA A 363 -6.45 -19.72 13.18
CA ALA A 363 -6.80 -20.94 13.89
C ALA A 363 -8.19 -20.84 14.52
N VAL A 364 -8.91 -21.96 14.55
CA VAL A 364 -10.16 -22.10 15.30
C VAL A 364 -9.97 -23.05 16.48
N LEU A 365 -10.42 -22.61 17.65
CA LEU A 365 -10.29 -23.31 18.91
C LEU A 365 -11.66 -23.44 19.57
N ARG A 366 -11.87 -24.55 20.27
CA ARG A 366 -13.03 -24.78 21.14
C ARG A 366 -12.64 -24.54 22.58
N VAL A 367 -13.40 -23.72 23.28
CA VAL A 367 -13.17 -23.39 24.69
C VAL A 367 -13.51 -24.59 25.55
N LEU A 368 -12.57 -24.98 26.41
CA LEU A 368 -12.72 -26.05 27.37
C LEU A 368 -13.26 -25.48 28.69
N GLY A 369 -13.91 -26.32 29.49
CA GLY A 369 -14.17 -25.98 30.89
C GLY A 369 -12.91 -26.06 31.72
N GLU A 370 -12.93 -25.40 32.88
CA GLU A 370 -11.91 -25.57 33.91
C GLU A 370 -11.76 -27.02 34.34
#